data_AF-A0A973EN83-F1
#
_entry.id   AF-A0A973EN83-F1
#
_cell.length_a   1.000
_cell.length_b   1.000
_cell.length_c   1.000
_cell.angle_alpha   90.00
_cell.angle_beta   90.00
_cell.angle_gamma   90.00
#
_symmetry.space_group_name_H-M   'P 1'
#
loop_
_entity.id
_entity.type
_entity.pdbx_description
1 polymer ?
#
loop_
_entity_poly.entity_id
_entity_poly.type
_entity_poly.pdbx_seq_one_letter_code
_entity_poly.pdbx_strand_id
1 'polypeptide(L)'
;MSVDRNKLALKLKEMYPEIVQHGLDLALCFDDKKDAWVVELSKGLHKLTTHIERKDAEACLEGVQCIYFGVQVGQFVKNFEASG
;
A
#
# COMPACT_ATOMS: atom_id res chain seq x y z
N MET A 1 7.00 -15.02 10.03
CA MET A 1 6.28 -14.50 11.21
C MET A 1 4.87 -14.09 10.75
N SER A 2 3.93 -13.73 11.63
CA SER A 2 2.66 -13.13 11.19
C SER A 2 2.83 -11.62 11.16
N VAL A 3 2.70 -11.01 9.98
CA VAL A 3 2.69 -9.54 9.83
C VAL A 3 1.40 -9.00 10.45
N ASP A 4 1.50 -8.04 11.36
CA ASP A 4 0.32 -7.38 11.90
C ASP A 4 -0.21 -6.34 10.91
N ARG A 5 -1.52 -6.38 10.62
CA ARG A 5 -2.18 -5.48 9.66
C ARG A 5 -1.97 -4.01 10.01
N ASN A 6 -2.13 -3.67 11.29
CA ASN A 6 -2.08 -2.27 11.72
C ASN A 6 -0.64 -1.74 11.66
N LYS A 7 0.35 -2.56 12.03
CA LYS A 7 1.78 -2.24 11.87
C LYS A 7 2.13 -2.02 10.40
N LEU A 8 1.66 -2.89 9.50
CA LEU A 8 1.90 -2.75 8.07
C LEU A 8 1.24 -1.46 7.53
N ALA A 9 -0.01 -1.18 7.92
CA ALA A 9 -0.70 0.05 7.52
C ALA A 9 0.03 1.32 7.96
N LEU A 10 0.50 1.37 9.22
CA LEU A 10 1.27 2.48 9.74
C LEU A 10 2.59 2.64 9.00
N LYS A 11 3.30 1.53 8.76
CA LYS A 11 4.57 1.57 8.07
C LYS A 11 4.44 2.02 6.62
N LEU A 12 3.40 1.58 5.90
CA LEU A 12 3.13 2.05 4.55
C LEU A 12 2.84 3.56 4.52
N LYS A 13 2.08 4.08 5.49
CA LYS A 13 1.83 5.54 5.60
C LYS A 13 3.08 6.34 5.94
N GLU A 14 4.01 5.77 6.72
CA GLU A 14 5.30 6.38 7.05
C GLU A 14 6.23 6.42 5.83
N MET A 15 6.30 5.32 5.08
CA MET A 15 7.19 5.19 3.90
C MET A 15 6.67 5.93 2.67
N TYR A 16 5.35 6.04 2.54
CA TYR A 16 4.66 6.66 1.40
C TYR A 16 3.76 7.80 1.92
N PRO A 17 4.37 8.94 2.33
CA PRO A 17 3.64 10.06 2.91
C PRO A 17 2.58 10.63 1.96
N GLU A 18 2.70 10.42 0.66
CA GLU A 18 1.70 10.78 -0.35
C GLU A 18 0.32 10.16 -0.07
N ILE A 19 0.25 8.98 0.56
CA ILE A 19 -1.01 8.37 0.98
C ILE A 19 -1.75 9.30 1.93
N VAL A 20 -1.03 9.92 2.87
CA VAL A 20 -1.61 10.85 3.84
C VAL A 20 -1.79 12.24 3.23
N GLN A 21 -0.79 12.75 2.51
CA GLN A 21 -0.80 14.11 1.93
C GLN A 21 -1.93 14.32 0.95
N HIS A 22 -2.23 13.33 0.10
CA HIS A 22 -3.36 13.41 -0.83
C HIS A 22 -4.67 12.86 -0.24
N GLY A 23 -4.67 12.44 1.03
CA GLY A 23 -5.84 11.91 1.74
C GLY A 23 -6.43 10.68 1.06
N LEU A 24 -5.58 9.70 0.75
CA LEU A 24 -5.96 8.40 0.21
C LEU A 24 -6.44 7.47 1.33
N ASP A 25 -7.52 6.76 1.07
CA ASP A 25 -7.96 5.67 1.93
C ASP A 25 -7.10 4.43 1.65
N LEU A 26 -6.59 3.80 2.71
CA LEU A 26 -5.75 2.59 2.66
C LEU A 26 -6.47 1.45 3.37
N ALA A 27 -6.77 0.38 2.63
CA ALA A 27 -7.29 -0.87 3.18
C ALA A 27 -6.32 -2.03 2.93
N LEU A 28 -6.21 -2.92 3.92
CA LEU A 28 -5.33 -4.08 3.90
C LEU A 28 -6.11 -5.34 4.28
N CYS A 29 -5.96 -6.39 3.48
CA CYS A 29 -6.49 -7.71 3.77
C CYS A 29 -5.42 -8.77 3.46
N PHE A 30 -5.20 -9.73 4.35
CA PHE A 30 -4.33 -10.85 4.04
C PHE A 30 -5.11 -11.93 3.29
N ASP A 31 -4.60 -12.37 2.15
CA ASP A 31 -5.13 -13.47 1.36
C ASP A 31 -4.29 -14.72 1.62
N ASP A 32 -4.78 -15.60 2.49
CA ASP A 32 -4.11 -16.85 2.85
C ASP A 32 -3.89 -17.79 1.65
N LYS A 33 -4.72 -17.70 0.61
CA LYS A 33 -4.59 -18.55 -0.59
C LYS A 33 -3.45 -18.08 -1.48
N LYS A 34 -3.19 -16.77 -1.50
CA LYS A 34 -2.12 -16.16 -2.30
C LYS A 34 -0.84 -15.91 -1.52
N ASP A 35 -0.89 -16.09 -0.21
CA ASP A 35 0.23 -15.74 0.66
C ASP A 35 0.69 -14.27 0.49
N ALA A 36 -0.30 -13.37 0.45
CA ALA A 36 -0.05 -11.97 0.13
C ALA A 36 -1.04 -11.02 0.83
N TRP A 37 -0.57 -9.81 1.10
CA TRP A 37 -1.40 -8.69 1.50
C TRP A 37 -2.00 -8.04 0.26
N VAL A 38 -3.33 -8.07 0.17
CA VAL A 38 -4.09 -7.24 -0.74
C VAL A 38 -4.13 -5.83 -0.17
N VAL A 39 -3.65 -4.87 -0.96
CA VAL A 39 -3.63 -3.45 -0.64
C VAL A 39 -4.57 -2.71 -1.57
N GLU A 40 -5.54 -2.01 -1.01
CA GLU A 40 -6.42 -1.11 -1.76
C GLU A 40 -6.12 0.35 -1.36
N LEU A 41 -5.78 1.17 -2.35
CA LEU A 41 -5.74 2.62 -2.25
C LEU A 41 -6.98 3.18 -2.95
N SER A 42 -7.66 4.13 -2.33
CA SER A 42 -8.83 4.76 -2.95
C SER A 42 -8.95 6.26 -2.65
N LYS A 43 -9.56 6.97 -3.60
CA LYS A 43 -9.93 8.38 -3.49
C LYS A 43 -11.21 8.62 -4.29
N GLY A 44 -12.34 8.73 -3.59
CA GLY A 44 -13.64 8.84 -4.24
C GLY A 44 -13.94 7.61 -5.11
N LEU A 45 -14.05 7.79 -6.42
CA LEU A 45 -14.31 6.71 -7.39
C LEU A 45 -13.03 6.01 -7.88
N HIS A 46 -11.85 6.60 -7.67
CA HIS A 46 -10.59 6.01 -8.10
C HIS A 46 -10.13 4.97 -7.10
N LYS A 47 -9.78 3.78 -7.62
CA LYS A 47 -9.25 2.67 -6.81
C LYS A 47 -8.04 2.05 -7.49
N LEU A 48 -7.06 1.67 -6.68
CA LEU A 48 -5.95 0.81 -7.06
C LEU A 48 -5.91 -0.35 -6.09
N THR A 49 -6.00 -1.58 -6.61
CA THR A 49 -5.81 -2.80 -5.83
C THR A 49 -4.52 -3.46 -6.29
N THR A 50 -3.62 -3.73 -5.36
CA THR A 50 -2.35 -4.41 -5.60
C THR A 50 -2.06 -5.44 -4.52
N HIS A 51 -0.98 -6.20 -4.70
CA HIS A 51 -0.57 -7.25 -3.76
C HIS A 51 0.86 -7.02 -3.31
N ILE A 52 1.12 -7.24 -2.02
CA ILE A 52 2.45 -7.30 -1.43
C ILE A 52 2.62 -8.73 -0.90
N GLU A 53 3.57 -9.49 -1.42
CA GLU A 53 3.86 -10.84 -0.91
C GLU A 53 4.20 -10.80 0.59
N ARG A 54 3.92 -11.85 1.35
CA ARG A 54 4.20 -11.87 2.80
C ARG A 54 5.64 -11.49 3.12
N LYS A 55 6.61 -12.04 2.37
CA LYS A 55 8.04 -11.77 2.55
C LYS A 55 8.40 -10.29 2.33
N ASP A 56 7.74 -9.64 1.36
CA ASP A 56 7.98 -8.24 1.06
C ASP A 56 7.31 -7.36 2.12
N ALA A 57 6.15 -7.76 2.64
CA ALA A 57 5.51 -7.08 3.77
C ALA A 57 6.34 -7.17 5.05
N GLU A 58 7.00 -8.32 5.31
CA GLU A 58 7.98 -8.46 6.40
C GLU A 58 9.17 -7.52 6.18
N ALA A 59 9.72 -7.47 4.95
CA ALA A 59 10.79 -6.54 4.61
C ALA A 59 10.39 -5.06 4.75
N CYS A 60 9.15 -4.68 4.38
CA CYS A 60 8.63 -3.32 4.58
C CYS A 60 8.68 -2.93 6.06
N LEU A 61 8.30 -3.86 6.96
CA LEU A 61 8.31 -3.62 8.41
C LEU A 61 9.72 -3.38 8.96
N GLU A 62 10.72 -4.01 8.36
CA GLU A 62 12.14 -3.81 8.71
C GLU A 62 12.72 -2.52 8.13
N GLY A 63 11.92 -1.74 7.38
CA GLY A 63 12.34 -0.49 6.75
C GLY A 63 13.06 -0.67 5.42
N VAL A 64 13.08 -1.89 4.88
CA VAL A 64 13.57 -2.15 3.52
C VAL A 64 12.50 -1.69 2.53
N GLN A 65 12.89 -0.83 1.58
CA GLN A 65 11.94 -0.24 0.63
C GLN A 65 11.19 -1.32 -0.17
N CYS A 66 9.87 -1.26 -0.11
CA CYS A 66 8.99 -2.05 -0.96
C CYS A 66 8.88 -1.38 -2.33
N ILE A 67 10.00 -1.43 -3.08
CA ILE A 67 10.24 -0.66 -4.33
C ILE A 67 9.07 -0.77 -5.30
N TYR A 68 8.49 -1.98 -5.46
CA TYR A 68 7.40 -2.20 -6.40
C TYR A 68 6.07 -1.54 -5.97
N PHE A 69 5.81 -1.42 -4.68
CA PHE A 69 4.61 -0.74 -4.18
C PHE A 69 4.73 0.77 -4.36
N GLY A 70 5.88 1.37 -4.03
CA GLY A 70 6.09 2.82 -4.17
C GLY A 70 5.87 3.37 -5.57
N VAL A 71 6.31 2.62 -6.61
CA VAL A 71 6.06 3.01 -8.00
C VAL A 71 4.55 3.06 -8.30
N GLN A 72 3.78 2.10 -7.81
CA GLN A 72 2.33 2.04 -8.02
C GLN A 72 1.60 3.16 -7.28
N VAL A 73 2.02 3.49 -6.05
CA VAL A 73 1.46 4.64 -5.31
C VAL A 73 1.70 5.93 -6.09
N GLY A 74 2.93 6.18 -6.52
CA GLY A 74 3.28 7.39 -7.28
C GLY A 74 2.54 7.50 -8.62
N GLN A 75 2.33 6.38 -9.32
CA GLN A 75 1.53 6.35 -10.55
C GLN A 75 0.05 6.62 -10.27
N PHE A 76 -0.51 6.03 -9.20
CA PHE A 76 -1.88 6.28 -8.81
C PHE A 76 -2.12 7.75 -8.50
N VAL A 77 -1.22 8.36 -7.72
CA VAL A 77 -1.25 9.79 -7.38
C VAL A 77 -1.30 10.65 -8.64
N LYS A 78 -0.34 10.48 -9.54
CA LYS A 78 -0.30 11.23 -10.80
C LYS A 78 -1.58 11.06 -11.64
N ASN A 79 -2.13 9.86 -11.68
CA ASN A 79 -3.28 9.55 -12.53
C ASN A 79 -4.58 10.17 -12.02
N PHE A 80 -4.84 10.15 -10.72
CA PHE A 80 -6.07 10.77 -10.20
C PHE A 80 -5.95 12.30 -10.12
N GLU A 81 -4.76 12.86 -9.88
CA GLU A 81 -4.55 14.31 -9.93
C GLU A 81 -4.74 14.87 -11.34
N ALA A 82 -4.34 14.14 -12.37
CA ALA A 82 -4.58 14.53 -13.76
C ALA A 82 -6.07 14.45 -14.18
N SER A 83 -6.92 13.85 -13.35
CA SER A 83 -8.36 13.66 -13.62
C SER A 83 -9.26 14.67 -12.89
N GLY A 84 -8.68 15.57 -12.09
CA GLY A 84 -9.38 16.63 -11.35
C GLY A 84 -9.04 18.03 -11.87
#